data_AF-A0A957FKU0-F1
#
_entry.id   AF-A0A957FKU0-F1
#
_cell.length_a   1.000
_cell.length_b   1.000
_cell.length_c   1.000
_cell.angle_alpha   90.00
_cell.angle_beta   90.00
_cell.angle_gamma   90.00
#
_symmetry.space_group_name_H-M   'P 1'
#
loop_
_entity.id
_entity.type
_entity.pdbx_description
1 polymer ?
#
loop_
_entity_poly.entity_id
_entity_poly.type
_entity_poly.pdbx_seq_one_letter_code
_entity_poly.pdbx_strand_id
1 'polypeptide(L)'
;INKVETAVQLAAARQIATAVLRHPQTTVQIPQVVLTAVKSEQPVREIHRRVAAVVLAAGESRRMGAANKLLLPWGKTTVLGQVLAEVGETAVYDTLIITGHEADTVAQIAAAHGMAAVHNPQYAAGEMLSSLQTAVRQLPPHVDAVLVILADQPLVTAAMMELLLAAYWQGNHVLIAPV
;
A
#
# COMPACT_ATOMS: atom_id res chain seq x y z
N ILE A 1 8.18 17.53 12.18
CA ILE A 1 7.31 18.70 11.94
C ILE A 1 6.71 19.10 13.28
N ASN A 2 6.91 20.36 13.69
CA ASN A 2 6.46 20.86 14.99
C ASN A 2 5.16 21.66 14.85
N LYS A 3 4.50 21.93 15.99
CA LYS A 3 3.27 22.77 16.10
C LYS A 3 2.04 22.17 15.40
N VAL A 4 1.88 20.85 15.46
CA VAL A 4 0.73 20.12 14.91
C VAL A 4 -0.39 20.03 15.96
N GLU A 5 -1.01 21.16 16.27
CA GLU A 5 -1.98 21.29 17.36
C GLU A 5 -3.42 20.98 16.92
N THR A 6 -3.77 21.27 15.66
CA THR A 6 -5.13 21.11 15.11
C THR A 6 -5.22 20.01 14.06
N ALA A 7 -6.44 19.56 13.76
CA ALA A 7 -6.69 18.57 12.70
C ALA A 7 -6.25 19.08 11.31
N VAL A 8 -6.43 20.38 11.03
CA VAL A 8 -5.99 21.01 9.77
C VAL A 8 -4.47 21.01 9.67
N GLN A 9 -3.77 21.33 10.76
CA GLN A 9 -2.31 21.27 10.82
C GLN A 9 -1.81 19.83 10.67
N LEU A 10 -2.52 18.85 11.23
CA LEU A 10 -2.19 17.43 11.08
C LEU A 10 -2.29 16.99 9.62
N ALA A 11 -3.39 17.34 8.94
CA ALA A 11 -3.55 17.02 7.51
C ALA A 11 -2.41 17.61 6.65
N ALA A 12 -2.08 18.89 6.86
CA ALA A 12 -0.97 19.53 6.17
C ALA A 12 0.39 18.89 6.51
N ALA A 13 0.61 18.56 7.79
CA ALA A 13 1.84 17.93 8.25
C ALA A 13 2.02 16.52 7.68
N ARG A 14 0.95 15.74 7.51
CA ARG A 14 0.98 14.44 6.82
C ARG A 14 1.41 14.59 5.35
N GLN A 15 0.85 15.57 4.63
CA GLN A 15 1.26 15.85 3.24
C GLN A 15 2.75 16.21 3.14
N ILE A 16 3.25 17.05 4.06
CA ILE A 16 4.67 17.40 4.12
C ILE A 16 5.51 16.16 4.45
N ALA A 17 5.08 15.31 5.40
CA ALA A 17 5.79 14.09 5.76
C ALA A 17 5.92 13.15 4.56
N THR A 18 4.84 12.92 3.80
CA THR A 18 4.86 12.14 2.56
C THR A 18 5.83 12.73 1.54
N ALA A 19 5.78 14.05 1.31
CA ALA A 19 6.67 14.72 0.37
C ALA A 19 8.15 14.62 0.77
N VAL A 20 8.46 14.79 2.06
CA VAL A 20 9.81 14.68 2.62
C VAL A 20 10.34 13.26 2.51
N LEU A 21 9.52 12.24 2.82
CA LEU A 21 9.93 10.85 2.74
C LEU A 21 10.24 10.43 1.31
N ARG A 22 9.43 10.88 0.34
CA ARG A 22 9.54 10.59 -1.10
C ARG A 22 10.57 11.43 -1.86
N HIS A 23 11.18 12.44 -1.22
CA HIS A 23 12.06 13.36 -1.92
C HIS A 23 13.34 12.68 -2.44
N PRO A 24 13.57 12.60 -3.77
CA PRO A 24 14.67 11.82 -4.34
C PRO A 24 16.04 12.50 -4.23
N GLN A 25 16.12 13.79 -3.86
CA GLN A 25 17.35 14.59 -3.92
C GLN A 25 17.99 14.94 -2.57
N THR A 26 17.72 14.21 -1.49
CA THR A 26 18.53 14.40 -0.28
C THR A 26 19.73 13.46 -0.30
N THR A 27 20.94 14.03 -0.21
CA THR A 27 22.20 13.29 0.06
C THR A 27 22.10 12.40 1.31
N VAL A 28 21.09 12.65 2.15
CA VAL A 28 20.72 11.89 3.34
C VAL A 28 19.34 11.27 3.12
N GLN A 29 19.21 9.95 3.19
CA GLN A 29 17.89 9.31 3.24
C GLN A 29 17.23 9.61 4.58
N ILE A 30 16.04 10.22 4.57
CA ILE A 30 15.26 10.48 5.77
C ILE A 30 14.44 9.20 6.07
N PRO A 31 14.72 8.48 7.18
CA PRO A 31 14.04 7.21 7.45
C PRO A 31 12.63 7.41 8.01
N GLN A 32 12.40 8.51 8.73
CA GLN A 32 11.10 8.79 9.36
C GLN A 32 10.89 10.30 9.57
N VAL A 33 9.62 10.71 9.64
CA VAL A 33 9.19 12.06 9.98
C VAL A 33 8.30 12.02 11.21
N VAL A 34 8.68 12.73 12.26
CA VAL A 34 7.89 12.80 13.51
C VAL A 34 7.01 14.05 13.50
N LEU A 35 5.72 13.89 13.74
CA LEU A 35 4.75 14.98 13.87
C LEU A 35 4.51 15.27 15.35
N THR A 36 4.74 16.52 15.79
CA THR A 36 4.67 16.87 17.21
C THR A 36 3.75 18.06 17.52
N ALA A 37 3.08 17.98 18.67
CA ALA A 37 2.31 19.02 19.31
C ALA A 37 3.04 19.46 20.59
N VAL A 38 3.42 20.74 20.66
CA VAL A 38 4.35 21.24 21.70
C VAL A 38 3.65 21.39 23.06
N LYS A 39 2.32 21.52 23.07
CA LYS A 39 1.52 21.79 24.28
C LYS A 39 0.84 20.55 24.89
N SER A 40 1.22 19.34 24.47
CA SER A 40 0.58 18.08 24.88
C SER A 40 1.47 17.27 25.82
N GLU A 41 0.89 16.58 26.82
CA GLU A 41 1.59 15.60 27.66
C GLU A 41 2.15 14.41 26.82
N GLN A 42 1.52 14.15 25.68
CA GLN A 42 2.02 13.24 24.65
C GLN A 42 2.38 14.08 23.41
N PRO A 43 3.63 14.56 23.31
CA PRO A 43 4.00 15.54 22.30
C PRO A 43 4.11 14.92 20.90
N VAL A 44 4.32 13.61 20.77
CA VAL A 44 4.35 12.91 19.49
C VAL A 44 2.93 12.51 19.11
N ARG A 45 2.47 12.97 17.95
CA ARG A 45 1.15 12.65 17.40
C ARG A 45 1.24 11.46 16.45
N GLU A 46 2.23 11.49 15.56
CA GLU A 46 2.45 10.45 14.55
C GLU A 46 3.94 10.30 14.24
N ILE A 47 4.35 9.06 13.91
CA ILE A 47 5.67 8.72 13.40
C ILE A 47 5.50 8.16 12.00
N HIS A 48 5.74 9.00 10.99
CA HIS A 48 5.62 8.64 9.59
C HIS A 48 6.86 7.87 9.14
N ARG A 49 6.66 6.62 8.78
CA ARG A 49 7.65 5.67 8.25
C ARG A 49 7.26 5.23 6.84
N ARG A 50 8.18 4.64 6.09
CA ARG A 50 7.92 4.20 4.71
C ARG A 50 7.11 2.91 4.71
N VAL A 51 5.85 3.02 4.30
CA VAL A 51 4.94 1.87 4.15
C VAL A 51 4.82 1.54 2.66
N ALA A 52 5.09 0.29 2.26
CA ALA A 52 4.80 -0.15 0.90
C ALA A 52 3.40 -0.78 0.81
N ALA A 53 2.68 -0.56 -0.29
CA ALA A 53 1.51 -1.35 -0.64
C ALA A 53 1.95 -2.63 -1.36
N VAL A 54 1.41 -3.77 -0.92
CA VAL A 54 1.54 -5.05 -1.61
C VAL A 54 0.16 -5.52 -2.02
N VAL A 55 -0.09 -5.55 -3.33
CA VAL A 55 -1.36 -6.03 -3.89
C VAL A 55 -1.19 -7.48 -4.33
N LEU A 56 -1.92 -8.39 -3.71
CA LEU A 56 -1.87 -9.82 -4.00
C LEU A 56 -2.84 -10.15 -5.15
N ALA A 57 -2.31 -10.30 -6.36
CA ALA A 57 -3.04 -10.49 -7.61
C ALA A 57 -2.72 -11.84 -8.30
N ALA A 58 -2.20 -12.82 -7.55
CA ALA A 58 -1.73 -14.09 -8.10
C ALA A 58 -2.81 -15.20 -8.22
N GLY A 59 -4.02 -14.94 -7.73
CA GLY A 59 -5.06 -15.97 -7.54
C GLY A 59 -5.71 -16.45 -8.84
N GLU A 60 -5.88 -17.76 -8.98
CA GLU A 60 -6.43 -18.43 -10.17
C GLU A 60 -7.96 -18.33 -10.33
N SER A 61 -8.68 -17.78 -9.37
CA SER A 61 -10.15 -17.65 -9.44
C SER A 61 -10.91 -18.97 -9.67
N ARG A 62 -10.35 -20.14 -9.28
CA ARG A 62 -10.91 -21.50 -9.53
C ARG A 62 -12.42 -21.66 -9.27
N ARG A 63 -12.97 -20.96 -8.27
CA ARG A 63 -14.40 -21.03 -7.91
C ARG A 63 -15.33 -20.20 -8.82
N MET A 64 -14.79 -19.21 -9.52
CA MET A 64 -15.49 -18.35 -10.50
C MET A 64 -15.49 -18.95 -11.92
N GLY A 65 -14.98 -20.18 -12.09
CA GLY A 65 -14.92 -20.85 -13.38
C GLY A 65 -13.70 -20.43 -14.21
N ALA A 66 -13.88 -20.32 -15.53
CA ALA A 66 -12.80 -20.10 -16.49
C ALA A 66 -12.30 -18.64 -16.58
N ALA A 67 -13.05 -17.68 -16.03
CA ALA A 67 -12.69 -16.27 -16.09
C ALA A 67 -11.95 -15.83 -14.83
N ASN A 68 -10.80 -15.17 -15.00
CA ASN A 68 -10.09 -14.55 -13.91
C ASN A 68 -10.85 -13.32 -13.42
N LYS A 69 -11.30 -13.36 -12.15
CA LYS A 69 -12.14 -12.32 -11.56
C LYS A 69 -11.48 -10.94 -11.59
N LEU A 70 -10.14 -10.90 -11.52
CA LEU A 70 -9.36 -9.67 -11.53
C LEU A 70 -9.50 -8.90 -12.84
N LEU A 71 -9.79 -9.60 -13.94
CA LEU A 71 -9.91 -9.05 -15.28
C LEU A 71 -11.35 -8.74 -15.67
N LEU A 72 -12.33 -9.07 -14.81
CA LEU A 72 -13.74 -8.80 -15.10
C LEU A 72 -14.01 -7.29 -15.13
N PRO A 73 -14.93 -6.83 -15.99
CA PRO A 73 -15.31 -5.43 -16.05
C PRO A 73 -15.83 -4.91 -14.70
N TRP A 74 -15.37 -3.72 -14.32
CA TRP A 74 -15.83 -2.96 -13.17
C TRP A 74 -15.99 -1.49 -13.57
N GLY A 75 -17.22 -1.08 -13.88
CA GLY A 75 -17.49 0.25 -14.40
C GLY A 75 -16.76 0.50 -15.73
N LYS A 76 -15.77 1.40 -15.72
CA LYS A 76 -14.95 1.76 -16.89
C LYS A 76 -13.58 1.07 -16.93
N THR A 77 -13.30 0.21 -15.96
CA THR A 77 -12.01 -0.47 -15.80
C THR A 77 -12.25 -1.96 -15.48
N THR A 78 -11.26 -2.67 -14.96
CA THR A 78 -11.37 -4.03 -14.42
C THR A 78 -11.43 -4.01 -12.89
N VAL A 79 -11.78 -5.13 -12.26
CA VAL A 79 -11.71 -5.28 -10.80
C VAL A 79 -10.32 -4.91 -10.28
N LEU A 80 -9.25 -5.43 -10.90
CA LEU A 80 -7.88 -5.08 -10.55
C LEU A 80 -7.60 -3.59 -10.78
N GLY A 81 -7.98 -3.05 -11.94
CA GLY A 81 -7.74 -1.64 -12.26
C GLY A 81 -8.41 -0.69 -11.27
N GLN A 82 -9.59 -1.02 -10.76
CA GLN A 82 -10.23 -0.26 -9.68
C GLN A 82 -9.40 -0.30 -8.40
N VAL A 83 -8.94 -1.48 -7.97
CA VAL A 83 -8.09 -1.60 -6.77
C VAL A 83 -6.79 -0.79 -6.94
N LEU A 84 -6.13 -0.88 -8.10
CA LEU A 84 -4.88 -0.14 -8.34
C LEU A 84 -5.09 1.37 -8.39
N ALA A 85 -6.24 1.84 -8.89
CA ALA A 85 -6.60 3.25 -8.83
C ALA A 85 -6.70 3.72 -7.36
N GLU A 86 -7.44 3.00 -6.52
CA GLU A 86 -7.61 3.35 -5.10
C GLU A 86 -6.28 3.30 -4.34
N VAL A 87 -5.40 2.35 -4.64
CA VAL A 87 -4.06 2.29 -4.02
C VAL A 87 -3.20 3.49 -4.43
N GLY A 88 -3.30 3.93 -5.69
CA GLY A 88 -2.57 5.09 -6.20
C GLY A 88 -2.91 6.41 -5.50
N GLU A 89 -4.11 6.51 -4.91
CA GLU A 89 -4.57 7.68 -4.17
C GLU A 89 -4.13 7.69 -2.70
N THR A 90 -3.27 6.75 -2.28
CA THR A 90 -2.77 6.65 -0.90
C THR A 90 -1.36 7.23 -0.72
N ALA A 91 -1.00 7.48 0.54
CA ALA A 91 0.30 7.96 0.97
C ALA A 91 1.37 6.86 1.06
N VAL A 92 1.09 5.62 0.63
CA VAL A 92 2.09 4.54 0.59
C VAL A 92 3.32 4.95 -0.22
N TYR A 93 4.49 4.56 0.25
CA TYR A 93 5.76 4.98 -0.32
C TYR A 93 6.03 4.35 -1.70
N ASP A 94 5.81 3.04 -1.79
CA ASP A 94 5.96 2.24 -3.01
C ASP A 94 4.78 1.27 -3.12
N THR A 95 4.49 0.82 -4.35
CA THR A 95 3.47 -0.19 -4.60
C THR A 95 4.04 -1.33 -5.42
N LEU A 96 3.86 -2.56 -4.93
CA LEU A 96 4.29 -3.79 -5.58
C LEU A 96 3.10 -4.73 -5.81
N ILE A 97 2.90 -5.15 -7.06
CA ILE A 97 1.85 -6.08 -7.44
C ILE A 97 2.43 -7.48 -7.57
N ILE A 98 1.86 -8.45 -6.88
CA ILE A 98 2.29 -9.85 -7.00
C ILE A 98 1.37 -10.57 -7.98
N THR A 99 1.94 -11.02 -9.09
CA THR A 99 1.22 -11.70 -10.17
C THR A 99 1.40 -13.20 -10.09
N GLY A 100 0.55 -13.95 -10.78
CA GLY A 100 0.53 -15.41 -10.79
C GLY A 100 -0.16 -15.90 -12.04
N HIS A 101 -1.40 -16.36 -11.92
CA HIS A 101 -2.24 -16.68 -13.07
C HIS A 101 -2.43 -15.46 -13.98
N GLU A 102 -2.28 -15.64 -15.30
CA GLU A 102 -2.33 -14.57 -16.31
C GLU A 102 -1.42 -13.37 -15.99
N ALA A 103 -0.19 -13.70 -15.54
CA ALA A 103 0.80 -12.72 -15.09
C ALA A 103 1.01 -11.54 -16.05
N ASP A 104 1.09 -11.79 -17.35
CA ASP A 104 1.35 -10.76 -18.35
C ASP A 104 0.22 -9.72 -18.40
N THR A 105 -1.04 -10.17 -18.41
CA THR A 105 -2.20 -9.28 -18.42
C THR A 105 -2.29 -8.47 -17.13
N VAL A 106 -2.06 -9.11 -15.97
CA VAL A 106 -2.02 -8.44 -14.67
C VAL A 106 -0.89 -7.41 -14.61
N ALA A 107 0.29 -7.75 -15.12
CA ALA A 107 1.44 -6.85 -15.17
C ALA A 107 1.21 -5.66 -16.11
N GLN A 108 0.52 -5.84 -17.23
CA GLN A 108 0.13 -4.74 -18.13
C GLN A 108 -0.81 -3.76 -17.42
N ILE A 109 -1.80 -4.25 -16.67
CA ILE A 109 -2.69 -3.41 -15.87
C ILE A 109 -1.89 -2.66 -14.79
N ALA A 110 -0.97 -3.33 -14.10
CA ALA A 110 -0.10 -2.69 -13.11
C ALA A 110 0.76 -1.57 -13.72
N ALA A 111 1.38 -1.83 -14.88
CA ALA A 111 2.20 -0.86 -15.59
C ALA A 111 1.39 0.36 -16.06
N ALA A 112 0.13 0.18 -16.45
CA ALA A 112 -0.77 1.29 -16.81
C ALA A 112 -1.06 2.23 -15.62
N HIS A 113 -0.92 1.75 -14.39
CA HIS A 113 -1.00 2.54 -13.15
C HIS A 113 0.38 3.00 -12.63
N GLY A 114 1.47 2.77 -13.38
CA GLY A 114 2.82 3.12 -12.96
C GLY A 114 3.36 2.26 -11.81
N MET A 115 2.81 1.06 -11.61
CA MET A 115 3.14 0.16 -10.50
C MET A 115 3.98 -1.02 -10.97
N ALA A 116 4.96 -1.42 -10.15
CA ALA A 116 5.82 -2.55 -10.45
C ALA A 116 5.10 -3.88 -10.19
N ALA A 117 5.37 -4.88 -11.02
CA ALA A 117 4.81 -6.22 -10.88
C ALA A 117 5.93 -7.25 -10.72
N VAL A 118 5.76 -8.21 -9.80
CA VAL A 118 6.63 -9.38 -9.65
C VAL A 118 5.80 -10.65 -9.75
N HIS A 119 6.26 -11.57 -10.59
CA HIS A 119 5.64 -12.88 -10.73
C HIS A 119 6.01 -13.80 -9.55
N ASN A 120 5.01 -14.40 -8.92
CA ASN A 120 5.17 -15.50 -7.97
C ASN A 120 5.12 -16.83 -8.73
N PRO A 121 6.25 -17.54 -8.95
CA PRO A 121 6.26 -18.80 -9.68
C PRO A 121 5.54 -19.95 -8.95
N GLN A 122 5.26 -19.79 -7.66
CA GLN A 122 4.61 -20.80 -6.82
C GLN A 122 3.10 -20.57 -6.66
N TYR A 123 2.50 -19.65 -7.43
CA TYR A 123 1.10 -19.24 -7.27
C TYR A 123 0.08 -20.39 -7.35
N ALA A 124 0.38 -21.46 -8.08
CA ALA A 124 -0.54 -22.59 -8.29
C ALA A 124 -0.59 -23.58 -7.10
N ALA A 125 0.51 -23.68 -6.35
CA ALA A 125 0.71 -24.63 -5.25
C ALA A 125 0.74 -23.96 -3.88
N GLY A 126 1.15 -22.69 -3.83
CA GLY A 126 1.16 -21.88 -2.63
C GLY A 126 -0.08 -21.00 -2.58
N GLU A 127 -0.80 -21.06 -1.46
CA GLU A 127 -1.87 -20.10 -1.16
C GLU A 127 -1.31 -18.66 -1.04
N MET A 128 -2.12 -17.74 -0.52
CA MET A 128 -1.78 -16.33 -0.29
C MET A 128 -0.40 -16.11 0.36
N LEU A 129 0.03 -17.03 1.24
CA LEU A 129 1.33 -16.98 1.91
C LEU A 129 2.52 -16.92 0.94
N SER A 130 2.51 -17.70 -0.15
CA SER A 130 3.62 -17.72 -1.11
C SER A 130 3.79 -16.39 -1.84
N SER A 131 2.65 -15.73 -2.11
CA SER A 131 2.62 -14.40 -2.72
C SER A 131 3.15 -13.34 -1.75
N LEU A 132 2.75 -13.41 -0.48
CA LEU A 132 3.28 -12.50 0.55
C LEU A 132 4.79 -12.69 0.76
N GLN A 133 5.26 -13.93 0.83
CA GLN A 133 6.69 -14.24 0.92
C GLN A 133 7.47 -13.71 -0.30
N THR A 134 6.88 -13.83 -1.49
CA THR A 134 7.47 -13.27 -2.71
C THR A 134 7.57 -11.76 -2.65
N ALA A 135 6.52 -11.07 -2.17
CA ALA A 135 6.56 -9.63 -1.96
C ALA A 135 7.67 -9.22 -0.99
N VAL A 136 7.70 -9.81 0.21
CA VAL A 136 8.66 -9.45 1.28
C VAL A 136 10.11 -9.60 0.80
N ARG A 137 10.42 -10.62 -0.01
CA ARG A 137 11.75 -10.80 -0.59
C ARG A 137 12.15 -9.73 -1.62
N GLN A 138 11.19 -9.04 -2.21
CA GLN A 138 11.40 -8.05 -3.27
C GLN A 138 11.31 -6.62 -2.76
N LEU A 139 10.80 -6.41 -1.56
CA LEU A 139 10.69 -5.09 -0.98
C LEU A 139 12.09 -4.50 -0.73
N PRO A 140 12.29 -3.21 -1.04
CA PRO A 140 13.53 -2.54 -0.73
C PRO A 140 13.84 -2.54 0.78
N PRO A 141 15.12 -2.50 1.18
CA PRO A 141 15.54 -2.52 2.59
C PRO A 141 15.11 -1.29 3.39
N HIS A 142 14.57 -0.26 2.74
CA HIS A 142 14.11 0.97 3.36
C HIS A 142 12.60 1.01 3.64
N VAL A 143 11.90 -0.10 3.39
CA VAL A 143 10.47 -0.26 3.72
C VAL A 143 10.35 -0.71 5.17
N ASP A 144 9.62 0.04 5.99
CA ASP A 144 9.43 -0.24 7.42
C ASP A 144 8.21 -1.11 7.71
N ALA A 145 7.20 -1.06 6.83
CA ALA A 145 5.96 -1.81 6.97
C ALA A 145 5.28 -2.04 5.61
N VAL A 146 4.32 -2.96 5.60
CA VAL A 146 3.56 -3.32 4.40
C VAL A 146 2.06 -3.21 4.66
N LEU A 147 1.37 -2.50 3.79
CA LEU A 147 -0.08 -2.56 3.65
C LEU A 147 -0.43 -3.68 2.66
N VAL A 148 -1.01 -4.77 3.15
CA VAL A 148 -1.39 -5.92 2.32
C VAL A 148 -2.82 -5.74 1.80
N ILE A 149 -2.99 -5.80 0.48
CA ILE A 149 -4.26 -5.56 -0.20
C ILE A 149 -4.60 -6.77 -1.07
N LEU A 150 -5.86 -7.21 -1.05
CA LEU A 150 -6.35 -8.24 -1.95
C LEU A 150 -6.87 -7.62 -3.24
N ALA A 151 -6.40 -8.10 -4.39
CA ALA A 151 -6.72 -7.53 -5.69
C ALA A 151 -8.19 -7.69 -6.13
N ASP A 152 -8.96 -8.51 -5.41
CA ASP A 152 -10.35 -8.86 -5.72
C ASP A 152 -11.37 -8.10 -4.87
N GLN A 153 -10.94 -7.06 -4.14
CA GLN A 153 -11.80 -6.25 -3.27
C GLN A 153 -11.97 -4.82 -3.83
N PRO A 154 -12.71 -4.62 -4.94
CA PRO A 154 -12.83 -3.31 -5.61
C PRO A 154 -13.62 -2.27 -4.82
N LEU A 155 -14.21 -2.64 -3.68
CA LEU A 155 -14.91 -1.74 -2.76
C LEU A 155 -14.00 -1.17 -1.66
N VAL A 156 -12.76 -1.66 -1.55
CA VAL A 156 -11.77 -1.09 -0.64
C VAL A 156 -11.30 0.24 -1.24
N THR A 157 -11.55 1.33 -0.53
CA THR A 157 -11.24 2.69 -0.99
C THR A 157 -9.92 3.20 -0.42
N ALA A 158 -9.35 4.22 -1.06
CA ALA A 158 -8.20 4.96 -0.57
C ALA A 158 -8.43 5.49 0.85
N ALA A 159 -9.62 6.02 1.13
CA ALA A 159 -9.98 6.51 2.46
C ALA A 159 -9.90 5.43 3.55
N MET A 160 -10.33 4.20 3.25
CA MET A 160 -10.21 3.07 4.19
C MET A 160 -8.74 2.68 4.42
N MET A 161 -7.94 2.65 3.36
CA MET A 161 -6.50 2.38 3.46
C MET A 161 -5.76 3.45 4.25
N GLU A 162 -6.11 4.72 4.06
CA GLU A 162 -5.56 5.85 4.82
C GLU A 162 -5.88 5.79 6.32
N LEU A 163 -7.03 5.22 6.71
CA LEU A 163 -7.32 4.97 8.12
C LEU A 163 -6.37 3.94 8.74
N LEU A 164 -6.02 2.88 8.00
CA LEU A 164 -5.05 1.88 8.44
C LEU A 164 -3.64 2.47 8.55
N LEU A 165 -3.24 3.29 7.56
CA LEU A 165 -1.96 4.00 7.59
C LEU A 165 -1.88 4.99 8.76
N ALA A 166 -2.94 5.76 9.00
CA ALA A 166 -3.02 6.67 10.13
C ALA A 166 -2.92 5.92 11.47
N ALA A 167 -3.63 4.78 11.61
CA ALA A 167 -3.53 3.95 12.80
C ALA A 167 -2.10 3.39 13.01
N TYR A 168 -1.40 3.04 11.93
CA TYR A 168 0.00 2.60 11.98
C TYR A 168 0.91 3.73 12.49
N TRP A 169 0.77 4.94 11.94
CA TRP A 169 1.63 6.05 12.32
C TRP A 169 1.31 6.63 13.71
N GLN A 170 0.10 6.44 14.23
CA GLN A 170 -0.30 6.88 15.57
C GLN A 170 0.15 5.92 16.69
N GLY A 171 0.39 4.65 16.37
CA GLY A 171 0.60 3.59 17.36
C GLY A 171 1.95 2.89 17.28
N ASN A 172 2.12 1.92 18.19
CA ASN A 172 3.23 0.94 18.17
C ASN A 172 2.72 -0.46 17.79
N HIS A 173 1.64 -0.54 17.02
CA HIS A 173 1.02 -1.80 16.65
C HIS A 173 1.82 -2.48 15.54
N VAL A 174 2.13 -3.76 15.73
CA VAL A 174 2.85 -4.58 14.75
C VAL A 174 1.91 -5.11 13.65
N LEU A 175 0.62 -5.20 13.95
CA LEU A 175 -0.42 -5.62 13.02
C LEU A 175 -1.67 -4.78 13.22
N ILE A 176 -2.24 -4.31 12.11
CA ILE A 176 -3.47 -3.51 12.07
C ILE A 176 -4.38 -4.12 11.03
N ALA A 177 -5.65 -4.28 11.37
CA ALA A 177 -6.69 -4.79 10.50
C ALA A 177 -7.97 -3.96 10.67
N PRO A 178 -8.77 -3.76 9.61
CA PRO A 178 -10.10 -3.17 9.74
C PRO A 178 -11.01 -4.12 10.54
N VAL A 179 -11.86 -3.55 11.40
CA VAL A 179 -12.86 -4.26 12.22
C VAL A 179 -14.27 -4.00 11.73
#